data_AF-A0A857GKZ6-F1
#
_entry.id   AF-A0A857GKZ6-F1
#
_cell.length_a   1.000
_cell.length_b   1.000
_cell.length_c   1.000
_cell.angle_alpha   90.00
_cell.angle_beta   90.00
_cell.angle_gamma   90.00
#
_symmetry.space_group_name_H-M   'P 1'
#
loop_
_entity.id
_entity.type
_entity.pdbx_description
1 polymer ?
#
loop_
_entity_poly.entity_id
_entity_poly.type
_entity_poly.pdbx_seq_one_letter_code
_entity_poly.pdbx_strand_id
1 'polypeptide(L)'
;MQTTQPNQPRRFKKQQGFTLIELLIVVAIIGVLAAVGVPQYGNYLDRSSLNACQGELSAFRSAVLAESTLEDSTTVTIGTDLDFTFQACVLDAGSTPTDQEVADAFISSGSLTDPIQSNRGAGSIAITDGSIFPTNP
;
A
#
# COMPACT_ATOMS: atom_id res chain seq x y z
N MET A 1 68.96 26.59 41.41
CA MET A 1 68.51 25.22 41.14
C MET A 1 67.08 25.28 40.61
N GLN A 2 66.85 25.07 39.31
CA GLN A 2 65.52 24.89 38.71
C GLN A 2 65.64 23.83 37.62
N THR A 3 64.84 22.79 37.74
CA THR A 3 64.81 21.64 36.84
C THR A 3 63.99 21.99 35.61
N THR A 4 64.65 22.15 34.46
CA THR A 4 63.95 22.22 33.17
C THR A 4 63.36 20.84 32.87
N GLN A 5 62.03 20.71 32.96
CA GLN A 5 61.33 19.50 32.51
C GLN A 5 61.44 19.38 30.98
N PRO A 6 61.72 18.18 30.44
CA PRO A 6 61.78 17.98 28.99
C PRO A 6 60.38 18.11 28.37
N ASN A 7 60.27 19.01 27.40
CA ASN A 7 59.08 19.24 26.58
C ASN A 7 58.77 17.98 25.76
N GLN A 8 57.75 17.22 26.13
CA GLN A 8 57.36 16.02 25.38
C GLN A 8 56.72 16.40 24.03
N PRO A 9 57.15 15.77 22.91
CA PRO A 9 56.58 16.04 21.61
C PRO A 9 55.10 15.61 21.56
N ARG A 10 54.20 16.56 21.31
CA ARG A 10 52.78 16.27 21.09
C ARG A 10 52.63 15.36 19.88
N ARG A 11 52.20 14.11 20.08
CA ARG A 11 51.87 13.21 18.97
C ARG A 11 50.64 13.76 18.23
N PHE A 12 50.84 14.27 17.01
CA PHE A 12 49.74 14.56 16.10
C PHE A 12 49.05 13.25 15.73
N LYS A 13 47.81 13.05 16.18
CA LYS A 13 46.96 11.97 15.67
C LYS A 13 46.75 12.24 14.17
N LYS A 14 47.08 11.27 13.32
CA LYS A 14 46.76 11.36 11.89
C LYS A 14 45.25 11.50 11.75
N GLN A 15 44.76 12.62 11.23
CA GLN A 15 43.38 12.74 10.80
C GLN A 15 43.17 11.79 9.61
N GLN A 16 42.45 10.72 9.84
CA GLN A 16 41.92 9.86 8.79
C GLN A 16 40.62 10.51 8.31
N GLY A 17 40.73 11.34 7.27
CA GLY A 17 39.58 11.93 6.59
C GLY A 17 39.08 11.03 5.47
N PHE A 18 37.77 11.08 5.19
CA PHE A 18 37.15 10.45 4.03
C PHE A 18 37.66 11.14 2.76
N THR A 19 38.09 10.37 1.77
CA THR A 19 38.58 10.93 0.51
C THR A 19 37.42 11.32 -0.41
N LEU A 20 37.59 12.36 -1.24
CA LEU A 20 36.57 12.75 -2.22
C LEU A 20 36.32 11.65 -3.26
N ILE A 21 37.34 10.84 -3.55
CA ILE A 21 37.22 9.72 -4.50
C ILE A 21 36.40 8.57 -3.91
N GLU A 22 36.52 8.29 -2.61
CA GLU A 22 35.65 7.32 -1.94
C GLU A 22 34.18 7.75 -2.03
N LEU A 23 33.91 9.04 -1.82
CA LEU A 23 32.54 9.56 -1.93
C LEU A 23 32.03 9.45 -3.37
N LEU A 24 32.86 9.77 -4.36
CA LEU A 24 32.49 9.74 -5.77
C LEU A 24 32.08 8.34 -6.25
N ILE A 25 32.78 7.30 -5.80
CA ILE A 25 32.43 5.92 -6.16
C ILE A 25 31.11 5.50 -5.48
N VAL A 26 30.89 5.91 -4.23
CA VAL A 26 29.64 5.61 -3.50
C VAL A 26 28.43 6.20 -4.22
N VAL A 27 28.49 7.48 -4.62
CA VAL A 27 27.37 8.10 -5.35
C VAL A 27 27.17 7.49 -6.74
N ALA A 28 28.23 7.06 -7.41
CA ALA A 28 28.12 6.37 -8.69
C ALA A 28 27.35 5.04 -8.55
N ILE A 29 27.67 4.24 -7.52
CA ILE A 29 26.98 2.97 -7.27
C ILE A 29 25.52 3.20 -6.85
N ILE A 30 25.26 4.14 -5.94
CA ILE A 30 23.89 4.50 -5.52
C ILE A 30 23.08 5.00 -6.71
N GLY A 31 23.68 5.77 -7.63
CA GLY A 31 23.03 6.25 -8.85
C GLY A 31 22.52 5.11 -9.74
N VAL A 32 23.33 4.07 -9.95
CA VAL A 32 22.92 2.89 -10.72
C VAL A 32 21.82 2.10 -10.00
N LEU A 33 21.96 1.89 -8.69
CA LEU A 33 20.96 1.18 -7.90
C LEU A 33 19.61 1.91 -7.87
N ALA A 34 19.63 3.24 -7.72
CA ALA A 34 18.43 4.06 -7.71
C ALA A 34 17.70 4.04 -9.06
N ALA A 35 18.45 4.05 -10.17
CA ALA A 35 17.86 4.02 -11.51
C ALA A 35 17.02 2.76 -11.76
N VAL A 36 17.44 1.59 -11.25
CA VAL A 36 16.68 0.33 -11.37
C VAL A 36 15.67 0.16 -10.22
N GLY A 37 16.03 0.57 -9.01
CA GLY A 37 15.24 0.34 -7.81
C GLY A 37 13.94 1.16 -7.75
N VAL A 38 13.97 2.42 -8.18
CA VAL A 38 12.80 3.31 -8.14
C VAL A 38 11.60 2.79 -8.95
N PRO A 39 11.74 2.45 -10.26
CA PRO A 39 10.59 1.94 -11.03
C PRO A 39 10.09 0.59 -10.52
N GLN A 40 10.99 -0.28 -10.03
CA GLN A 40 10.61 -1.57 -9.46
C GLN A 40 9.77 -1.41 -8.19
N TYR A 41 10.12 -0.45 -7.33
CA TYR A 41 9.39 -0.19 -6.09
C TYR A 41 7.98 0.35 -6.37
N GLY A 42 7.80 1.17 -7.41
CA GLY A 42 6.47 1.62 -7.85
C GLY A 42 5.54 0.45 -8.18
N ASN A 43 5.98 -0.45 -9.06
CA ASN A 43 5.21 -1.65 -9.42
C ASN A 43 4.89 -2.55 -8.21
N TYR A 44 5.78 -2.59 -7.21
CA TYR A 44 5.54 -3.32 -5.97
C TYR A 44 4.43 -2.69 -5.14
N LEU A 45 4.45 -1.37 -4.97
CA LEU A 45 3.40 -0.64 -4.25
C LEU A 45 2.04 -0.79 -4.94
N ASP A 46 2.03 -0.75 -6.26
CA ASP A 46 0.84 -0.89 -7.09
C ASP A 46 0.18 -2.26 -6.90
N ARG A 47 0.96 -3.34 -7.03
CA ARG A 47 0.49 -4.71 -6.72
C ARG A 47 0.05 -4.87 -5.26
N SER A 48 0.78 -4.26 -4.33
CA SER A 48 0.42 -4.30 -2.91
C SER A 48 -0.91 -3.60 -2.65
N SER A 49 -1.19 -2.50 -3.33
CA SER A 49 -2.46 -1.77 -3.20
C SER A 49 -3.65 -2.55 -3.73
N LEU A 50 -3.48 -3.27 -4.85
CA LEU A 50 -4.51 -4.18 -5.37
C LEU A 50 -4.80 -5.34 -4.41
N ASN A 51 -3.76 -5.97 -3.88
CA ASN A 51 -3.92 -7.06 -2.92
C ASN A 51 -4.59 -6.58 -1.63
N ALA A 52 -4.27 -5.36 -1.17
CA ALA A 52 -4.92 -4.75 -0.02
C ALA A 52 -6.41 -4.50 -0.30
N CYS A 53 -6.76 -3.96 -1.46
CA CYS A 53 -8.15 -3.75 -1.87
C CYS A 53 -8.91 -5.07 -1.96
N GLN A 54 -8.31 -6.13 -2.51
CA GLN A 54 -8.91 -7.46 -2.53
C GLN A 54 -9.16 -8.01 -1.12
N GLY A 55 -8.22 -7.78 -0.19
CA GLY A 55 -8.37 -8.15 1.22
C GLY A 55 -9.54 -7.42 1.89
N GLU A 56 -9.65 -6.11 1.65
CA GLU A 56 -10.78 -5.29 2.14
C GLU A 56 -12.11 -5.80 1.60
N LEU A 57 -12.22 -6.08 0.30
CA LEU A 57 -13.44 -6.61 -0.31
C LEU A 57 -13.83 -7.99 0.24
N SER A 58 -12.85 -8.85 0.55
CA SER A 58 -13.11 -10.15 1.17
C SER A 58 -13.66 -9.99 2.59
N ALA A 59 -13.07 -9.08 3.38
CA ALA A 59 -13.56 -8.76 4.71
C ALA A 59 -14.96 -8.14 4.65
N PHE A 60 -15.18 -7.20 3.73
CA PHE A 60 -16.48 -6.58 3.51
C PHE A 60 -17.54 -7.60 3.11
N ARG A 61 -17.26 -8.49 2.15
CA ARG A 61 -18.16 -9.58 1.76
C ARG A 61 -18.57 -10.42 2.98
N SER A 62 -17.62 -10.77 3.84
CA SER A 62 -17.93 -11.57 5.03
C SER A 62 -18.84 -10.82 6.02
N ALA A 63 -18.64 -9.52 6.19
CA ALA A 63 -19.45 -8.67 7.06
C ALA A 63 -20.87 -8.49 6.50
N VAL A 64 -20.99 -8.15 5.21
CA VAL A 64 -22.27 -7.97 4.52
C VAL A 64 -23.10 -9.27 4.56
N LEU A 65 -22.48 -10.42 4.26
CA LEU A 65 -23.18 -11.69 4.31
C LEU A 65 -23.60 -12.04 5.75
N ALA A 66 -22.77 -11.76 6.75
CA ALA A 66 -23.16 -11.98 8.15
C ALA A 66 -24.39 -11.14 8.53
N GLU A 67 -24.41 -9.84 8.20
CA GLU A 67 -25.53 -8.96 8.53
C GLU A 67 -26.83 -9.38 7.85
N SER A 68 -26.77 -9.64 6.53
CA SER A 68 -27.93 -10.10 5.76
C SER A 68 -28.57 -11.36 6.35
N THR A 69 -27.76 -12.25 6.96
CA THR A 69 -28.26 -13.47 7.60
C THR A 69 -28.84 -13.24 9.00
N LEU A 70 -28.38 -12.21 9.73
CA LEU A 70 -28.90 -11.88 11.06
C LEU A 70 -30.25 -11.18 10.98
N GLU A 71 -30.40 -10.30 10.00
CA GLU A 71 -31.62 -9.50 9.82
C GLU A 71 -32.66 -10.18 8.91
N ASP A 72 -32.37 -11.38 8.40
CA ASP A 72 -33.16 -12.09 7.37
C ASP A 72 -33.57 -11.13 6.23
N SER A 73 -32.64 -10.26 5.87
CA SER A 73 -32.87 -9.13 4.98
C SER A 73 -32.01 -9.27 3.73
N THR A 74 -32.62 -9.00 2.58
CA THR A 74 -31.95 -9.10 1.27
C THR A 74 -31.22 -7.81 0.88
N THR A 75 -31.21 -6.84 1.78
CA THR A 75 -30.58 -5.52 1.65
C THR A 75 -29.89 -5.20 2.96
N VAL A 76 -28.68 -4.66 2.88
CA VAL A 76 -27.90 -4.17 4.04
C VAL A 76 -27.51 -2.74 3.74
N THR A 77 -27.88 -1.78 4.58
CA THR A 77 -27.57 -0.37 4.33
C THR A 77 -26.23 0.00 4.97
N ILE A 78 -25.28 0.42 4.14
CA ILE A 78 -23.96 0.85 4.63
C ILE A 78 -24.08 2.19 5.39
N GLY A 79 -23.43 2.26 6.55
CA GLY A 79 -23.44 3.41 7.46
C GLY A 79 -24.54 3.38 8.53
N THR A 80 -25.62 2.63 8.34
CA THR A 80 -26.65 2.41 9.39
C THR A 80 -26.57 1.01 9.99
N ASP A 81 -26.44 0.00 9.14
CA ASP A 81 -26.51 -1.41 9.55
C ASP A 81 -25.09 -1.97 9.66
N LEU A 82 -24.19 -1.53 8.78
CA LEU A 82 -22.77 -1.85 8.80
C LEU A 82 -21.91 -0.61 8.60
N ASP A 83 -20.96 -0.37 9.50
CA ASP A 83 -19.93 0.66 9.34
C ASP A 83 -18.62 0.01 8.87
N PHE A 84 -18.30 0.21 7.58
CA PHE A 84 -17.08 -0.29 6.96
C PHE A 84 -16.43 0.83 6.15
N THR A 85 -15.14 1.05 6.35
CA THR A 85 -14.37 2.05 5.62
C THR A 85 -13.35 1.38 4.72
N PHE A 86 -13.43 1.65 3.42
CA PHE A 86 -12.41 1.24 2.46
C PHE A 86 -11.23 2.22 2.51
N GLN A 87 -10.02 1.69 2.44
CA GLN A 87 -8.80 2.50 2.40
C GLN A 87 -7.97 2.19 1.15
N ALA A 88 -7.95 0.93 0.73
CA ALA A 88 -7.22 0.46 -0.43
C ALA A 88 -8.08 0.41 -1.70
N CYS A 89 -9.41 0.27 -1.57
CA CYS A 89 -10.35 0.39 -2.68
C CYS A 89 -10.95 1.80 -2.79
N VAL A 90 -11.34 2.20 -4.00
CA VAL A 90 -12.09 3.44 -4.25
C VAL A 90 -13.58 3.09 -4.32
N LEU A 91 -14.28 3.28 -3.21
CA LEU A 91 -15.71 3.01 -3.04
C LEU A 91 -16.30 4.14 -2.17
N ASP A 92 -16.47 5.31 -2.77
CA ASP A 92 -17.03 6.48 -2.10
C ASP A 92 -18.33 6.94 -2.77
N ALA A 93 -19.14 7.75 -2.07
CA ALA A 93 -20.31 8.40 -2.65
C ALA A 93 -19.92 9.26 -3.87
N GLY A 94 -20.21 8.76 -5.08
CA GLY A 94 -19.84 9.37 -6.36
C GLY A 94 -18.83 8.58 -7.19
N SER A 95 -18.30 7.48 -6.63
CA SER A 95 -17.55 6.46 -7.36
C SER A 95 -18.55 5.44 -7.92
N THR A 96 -18.33 4.94 -9.14
CA THR A 96 -19.00 3.71 -9.61
C THR A 96 -17.98 2.57 -9.60
N PRO A 97 -18.30 1.41 -9.03
CA PRO A 97 -19.49 1.12 -8.19
C PRO A 97 -19.39 1.77 -6.79
N THR A 98 -20.53 2.04 -6.16
CA THR A 98 -20.65 2.45 -4.76
C THR A 98 -20.48 1.26 -3.81
N ASP A 99 -20.18 1.53 -2.54
CA ASP A 99 -20.13 0.53 -1.46
C ASP A 99 -21.43 -0.28 -1.33
N GLN A 100 -22.59 0.38 -1.52
CA GLN A 100 -23.90 -0.26 -1.52
C GLN A 100 -24.08 -1.21 -2.71
N GLU A 101 -23.70 -0.81 -3.93
CA GLU A 101 -23.78 -1.69 -5.11
C GLU A 101 -22.87 -2.93 -4.95
N VAL A 102 -21.71 -2.76 -4.32
CA VAL A 102 -20.82 -3.87 -3.98
C VAL A 102 -21.46 -4.81 -2.96
N ALA A 103 -22.12 -4.28 -1.93
CA ALA A 103 -22.83 -5.08 -0.93
C ALA A 103 -23.95 -5.90 -1.58
N ASP A 104 -24.77 -5.26 -2.42
CA ASP A 104 -25.87 -5.91 -3.14
C ASP A 104 -25.35 -7.03 -4.05
N ALA A 105 -24.25 -6.80 -4.77
CA ALA A 105 -23.61 -7.82 -5.60
C ALA A 105 -23.14 -9.04 -4.79
N PHE A 106 -22.71 -8.86 -3.53
CA PHE A 106 -22.35 -9.98 -2.67
C PHE A 106 -23.56 -10.75 -2.15
N ILE A 107 -24.60 -10.05 -1.69
CA ILE A 107 -25.82 -10.67 -1.14
C ILE A 107 -26.57 -11.43 -2.23
N SER A 108 -26.82 -10.78 -3.36
CA SER A 108 -27.64 -11.34 -4.44
C SER A 108 -26.86 -12.27 -5.38
N SER A 109 -25.58 -12.55 -5.08
CA SER A 109 -24.65 -13.17 -6.02
C SER A 109 -24.68 -12.50 -7.41
N GLY A 110 -24.71 -11.17 -7.40
CA GLY A 110 -24.73 -10.33 -8.59
C GLY A 110 -23.34 -10.12 -9.20
N SER A 111 -23.32 -9.45 -10.36
CA SER A 111 -22.09 -9.00 -11.01
C SER A 111 -22.11 -7.49 -11.13
N LEU A 112 -20.97 -6.85 -10.89
CA LEU A 112 -20.81 -5.42 -11.13
C LEU A 112 -20.47 -5.17 -12.60
N THR A 113 -20.95 -4.06 -13.14
CA THR A 113 -20.65 -3.64 -14.52
C THR A 113 -19.31 -2.92 -14.58
N ASP A 114 -19.05 -2.04 -13.62
CA ASP A 114 -17.78 -1.33 -13.48
C ASP A 114 -16.87 -2.03 -12.47
N PRO A 115 -15.57 -2.20 -12.77
CA PRO A 115 -14.64 -2.81 -11.84
C PRO A 115 -14.18 -1.81 -10.77
N ILE A 116 -13.97 -2.30 -9.56
CA ILE A 116 -13.55 -1.55 -8.38
C ILE A 116 -12.07 -1.20 -8.51
N GLN A 117 -11.72 0.08 -8.47
CA GLN A 117 -10.33 0.51 -8.61
C GLN A 117 -9.60 0.47 -7.27
N SER A 118 -8.29 0.18 -7.30
CA SER A 118 -7.43 0.47 -6.16
C SER A 118 -7.21 1.98 -6.01
N ASN A 119 -7.04 2.45 -4.78
CA ASN A 119 -6.75 3.85 -4.44
C ASN A 119 -5.49 4.44 -5.12
N ARG A 120 -4.57 3.59 -5.61
CA ARG A 120 -3.38 4.02 -6.38
C ARG A 120 -3.62 4.09 -7.88
N GLY A 121 -4.80 3.70 -8.39
CA GLY A 121 -5.05 3.55 -9.82
C GLY A 121 -4.24 2.42 -10.48
N ALA A 122 -3.72 1.51 -9.65
CA ALA A 122 -2.77 0.46 -10.01
C ALA A 122 -3.40 -0.78 -10.66
N GLY A 123 -4.70 -0.76 -10.92
CA GLY A 123 -5.50 -1.88 -11.42
C GLY A 123 -6.88 -1.91 -10.78
N SER A 124 -7.65 -2.96 -11.08
CA SER A 124 -9.02 -3.07 -10.60
C SER A 124 -9.43 -4.49 -10.23
N ILE A 125 -10.61 -4.61 -9.64
CA ILE A 125 -11.19 -5.86 -9.16
C ILE A 125 -12.61 -5.94 -9.71
N ALA A 126 -12.90 -7.04 -10.39
CA ALA A 126 -14.24 -7.35 -10.86
C ALA A 126 -14.97 -8.19 -9.81
N ILE A 127 -16.29 -7.99 -9.70
CA ILE A 127 -17.18 -8.88 -8.96
C ILE A 127 -18.11 -9.54 -9.97
N THR A 128 -18.12 -10.87 -9.98
CA THR A 128 -18.98 -11.69 -10.85
C THR A 128 -19.58 -12.82 -10.05
N ASP A 129 -20.90 -12.97 -10.11
CA ASP A 129 -21.67 -13.96 -9.34
C ASP A 129 -21.33 -13.93 -7.82
N GLY A 130 -21.18 -12.70 -7.28
CA GLY A 130 -20.76 -12.45 -5.90
C GLY A 130 -19.32 -12.85 -5.58
N SER A 131 -18.51 -13.25 -6.57
CA SER A 131 -17.12 -13.66 -6.41
C SER A 131 -16.14 -12.58 -6.84
N ILE A 132 -15.02 -12.48 -6.11
CA ILE A 132 -14.02 -11.43 -6.28
C ILE A 132 -12.92 -11.91 -7.23
N PHE A 133 -12.74 -11.21 -8.35
CA PHE A 133 -11.72 -11.51 -9.35
C PHE A 133 -10.77 -10.32 -9.51
N PRO A 134 -9.46 -10.49 -9.23
CA PRO A 134 -8.50 -9.46 -9.54
C PRO A 134 -8.42 -9.32 -11.06
N THR A 135 -8.58 -8.11 -11.59
CA THR A 135 -8.26 -7.85 -12.99
C THR A 135 -6.77 -7.54 -13.07
N ASN A 136 -6.11 -8.11 -14.06
CA ASN A 136 -4.66 -7.93 -14.22
C ASN A 136 -4.41 -6.46 -14.60
N PRO A 137 -3.47 -5.74 -13.95
CA PRO A 137 -3.04 -4.42 -14.40
C PRO A 137 -2.31 -4.46 -15.74
#